data_AF-A0A1G2RVZ5-F1
#
_entry.id   AF-A0A1G2RVZ5-F1
#
_cell.length_a   1.000
_cell.length_b   1.000
_cell.length_c   1.000
_cell.angle_alpha   90.00
_cell.angle_beta   90.00
_cell.angle_gamma   90.00
#
_symmetry.space_group_name_H-M   'P 1'
#
loop_
_entity.id
_entity.type
_entity.pdbx_description
1 polymer ?
#
loop_
_entity_poly.entity_id
_entity_poly.type
_entity_poly.pdbx_seq_one_letter_code
_entity_poly.pdbx_strand_id
1 'polypeptide(L)'
;MIGTQQEKSFVVSLKGVAHRIVSVRYEKDEGDLKLHFVLREGEKIPREAISIEAQNHLIRPNGIALGGAKSLLINLLKSHGNPQARLLGAVLSKLEYAHRFEVLSALLSKEDFLSAQAEEKILPSVISELKDAFGEQSSYLFLLDSPYGAQGILWSRSPSLRAKFQNIAGGQQKGPWVLLRPAPLSSEQLKHAFLS
;
A
#
# COMPACT_ATOMS: atom_id res chain seq x y z
N MET A 1 -53.71 -7.02 15.19
CA MET A 1 -52.97 -6.37 14.09
C MET A 1 -51.65 -7.09 13.93
N ILE A 2 -51.45 -7.76 12.79
CA ILE A 2 -50.24 -8.54 12.50
C ILE A 2 -49.18 -7.53 12.03
N GLY A 3 -48.16 -7.31 12.85
CA GLY A 3 -47.02 -6.49 12.46
C GLY A 3 -46.22 -7.21 11.37
N THR A 4 -46.23 -6.68 10.16
CA THR A 4 -45.36 -7.10 9.07
C THR A 4 -43.91 -6.91 9.48
N GLN A 5 -43.23 -8.02 9.76
CA GLN A 5 -41.79 -8.05 10.00
C GLN A 5 -41.10 -7.62 8.70
N GLN A 6 -40.51 -6.43 8.66
CA GLN A 6 -39.76 -5.97 7.48
C GLN A 6 -38.59 -6.92 7.23
N GLU A 7 -38.65 -7.61 6.09
CA GLU A 7 -37.60 -8.51 5.64
C GLU A 7 -36.32 -7.70 5.39
N LYS A 8 -35.28 -7.96 6.18
CA LYS A 8 -33.96 -7.34 6.01
C LYS A 8 -33.27 -7.99 4.82
N SER A 9 -33.46 -7.42 3.63
CA SER A 9 -32.77 -7.82 2.41
C SER A 9 -31.59 -6.89 2.12
N PHE A 10 -30.57 -7.42 1.46
CA PHE A 10 -29.48 -6.64 0.87
C PHE A 10 -29.18 -7.22 -0.51
N VAL A 11 -28.73 -6.37 -1.43
CA VAL A 11 -28.48 -6.75 -2.83
C VAL A 11 -26.98 -6.91 -3.06
N VAL A 12 -26.59 -7.95 -3.80
CA VAL A 12 -25.21 -8.16 -4.26
C VAL A 12 -25.18 -7.96 -5.77
N SER A 13 -24.34 -7.02 -6.25
CA SER A 13 -24.31 -6.60 -7.66
C SER A 13 -22.95 -6.84 -8.29
N LEU A 14 -22.88 -7.71 -9.28
CA LEU A 14 -21.67 -7.92 -10.08
C LEU A 14 -21.64 -6.96 -11.28
N LYS A 15 -20.71 -6.00 -11.29
CA LYS A 15 -20.65 -4.96 -12.32
C LYS A 15 -19.85 -5.44 -13.54
N GLY A 16 -20.42 -5.23 -14.73
CA GLY A 16 -19.71 -5.44 -16.00
C GLY A 16 -19.52 -6.89 -16.43
N VAL A 17 -20.08 -7.88 -15.73
CA VAL A 17 -19.87 -9.32 -16.04
C VAL A 17 -21.13 -10.09 -16.40
N ALA A 18 -22.31 -9.48 -16.34
CA ALA A 18 -23.58 -10.14 -16.66
C ALA A 18 -23.58 -10.79 -18.04
N HIS A 19 -22.99 -10.14 -19.06
CA HIS A 19 -22.90 -10.68 -20.42
C HIS A 19 -22.01 -11.92 -20.56
N ARG A 20 -21.17 -12.22 -19.55
CA ARG A 20 -20.23 -13.35 -19.52
C ARG A 20 -20.75 -14.54 -18.74
N ILE A 21 -21.78 -14.33 -17.92
CA ILE A 21 -22.35 -15.36 -17.04
C ILE A 21 -23.46 -16.09 -17.79
N VAL A 22 -23.36 -17.41 -17.83
CA VAL A 22 -24.34 -18.32 -18.43
C VAL A 22 -25.38 -18.73 -17.41
N SER A 23 -24.96 -19.06 -16.18
CA SER A 23 -25.87 -19.43 -15.12
C SER A 23 -25.28 -19.13 -13.74
N VAL A 24 -26.18 -19.01 -12.76
CA VAL A 24 -25.82 -18.80 -11.34
C VAL A 24 -26.48 -19.92 -10.54
N ARG A 25 -25.72 -20.57 -9.67
CA ARG A 25 -26.23 -21.50 -8.65
C ARG A 25 -25.83 -20.99 -7.28
N TYR A 26 -26.56 -21.39 -6.25
CA TYR A 26 -26.19 -21.08 -4.89
C TYR A 26 -26.24 -22.31 -4.01
N GLU A 27 -25.36 -22.36 -3.03
CA GLU A 27 -25.36 -23.32 -1.93
C GLU A 27 -25.43 -22.52 -0.63
N LYS A 28 -26.34 -22.91 0.27
CA LYS A 28 -26.50 -22.26 1.58
C LYS A 28 -26.27 -23.29 2.66
N ASP A 29 -25.34 -22.97 3.54
CA ASP A 29 -24.86 -23.79 4.64
C ASP A 29 -25.25 -23.07 5.96
N GLU A 30 -25.00 -23.67 7.13
CA GLU A 30 -25.35 -23.04 8.42
C GLU A 30 -24.63 -21.70 8.67
N GLY A 31 -23.45 -21.50 8.05
CA GLY A 31 -22.65 -20.28 8.19
C GLY A 31 -22.45 -19.46 6.91
N ASP A 32 -22.65 -20.05 5.73
CA ASP A 32 -22.17 -19.49 4.47
C ASP A 32 -23.19 -19.57 3.34
N LEU A 33 -23.13 -18.61 2.41
CA LEU A 33 -23.82 -18.64 1.13
C LEU A 33 -22.78 -18.59 0.01
N LYS A 34 -22.66 -19.67 -0.75
CA LYS A 34 -21.77 -19.77 -1.90
C LYS A 34 -22.56 -19.51 -3.18
N LEU A 35 -22.05 -18.63 -4.03
CA LEU A 35 -22.61 -18.37 -5.37
C LEU A 35 -21.65 -18.91 -6.43
N HIS A 36 -22.11 -19.85 -7.23
CA HIS A 36 -21.38 -20.44 -8.34
C HIS A 36 -21.81 -19.80 -9.66
N PHE A 37 -20.90 -19.08 -10.30
CA PHE A 37 -21.13 -18.45 -11.60
C PHE A 37 -20.49 -19.30 -12.71
N VAL A 38 -21.30 -19.80 -13.63
CA VAL A 38 -20.81 -20.49 -14.84
C VAL A 38 -20.58 -19.44 -15.91
N LEU A 39 -19.37 -19.38 -16.45
CA LEU A 39 -18.98 -18.44 -17.50
C LEU A 39 -19.17 -19.05 -18.90
N ARG A 40 -19.28 -18.19 -19.91
CA ARG A 40 -19.15 -18.61 -21.31
C ARG A 40 -17.74 -19.13 -21.57
N GLU A 41 -17.62 -20.08 -22.48
CA GLU A 41 -16.35 -20.75 -22.78
C GLU A 41 -15.30 -19.73 -23.24
N GLY A 42 -14.11 -19.75 -22.61
CA GLY A 42 -13.02 -18.81 -22.89
C GLY A 42 -13.04 -17.48 -22.14
N GLU A 43 -14.12 -17.14 -21.42
CA GLU A 43 -14.23 -15.89 -20.64
C GLU A 43 -13.51 -15.97 -19.30
N LYS A 44 -12.92 -14.84 -18.89
CA LYS A 44 -12.31 -14.65 -17.55
C LYS A 44 -12.96 -13.47 -16.83
N ILE A 45 -13.15 -13.61 -15.52
CA ILE A 45 -13.63 -12.52 -14.66
C ILE A 45 -12.44 -11.63 -14.28
N PRO A 46 -12.48 -10.31 -14.53
CA PRO A 46 -11.50 -9.37 -13.99
C PRO A 46 -11.52 -9.41 -12.45
N ARG A 47 -10.35 -9.36 -11.80
CA ARG A 47 -10.26 -9.41 -10.31
C ARG A 47 -11.08 -8.32 -9.60
N GLU A 48 -11.46 -7.27 -10.31
CA GLU A 48 -12.19 -6.09 -9.80
C GLU A 48 -13.72 -6.17 -9.99
N ALA A 49 -14.25 -7.21 -10.63
CA ALA A 49 -15.66 -7.26 -11.07
C ALA A 49 -16.70 -7.57 -9.97
N ILE A 50 -16.25 -7.88 -8.74
CA ILE A 50 -17.13 -8.24 -7.63
C ILE A 50 -17.26 -7.04 -6.69
N SER A 51 -18.43 -6.40 -6.69
CA SER A 51 -18.80 -5.34 -5.74
C SER A 51 -19.99 -5.76 -4.90
N ILE A 52 -19.97 -5.48 -3.59
CA ILE A 52 -21.12 -5.69 -2.70
C ILE A 52 -21.62 -4.30 -2.29
N GLU A 53 -22.86 -3.96 -2.66
CA GLU A 53 -23.49 -2.68 -2.31
C GLU A 53 -24.65 -2.94 -1.34
N ALA A 54 -24.41 -2.76 -0.03
CA ALA A 54 -25.47 -2.85 0.96
C ALA A 54 -26.13 -1.46 1.16
N GLN A 55 -27.39 -1.32 0.74
CA GLN A 55 -28.23 -0.18 1.11
C GLN A 55 -28.71 -0.35 2.55
N ASN A 56 -27.97 0.21 3.50
CA ASN A 56 -28.46 0.99 4.65
C ASN A 56 -27.38 1.09 5.73
N HIS A 57 -27.23 2.32 6.22
CA HIS A 57 -26.42 2.84 7.33
C HIS A 57 -25.39 1.91 8.00
N LEU A 58 -24.12 2.19 7.70
CA LEU A 58 -23.00 2.40 8.63
C LEU A 58 -23.08 1.73 10.01
N ILE A 59 -23.18 0.39 10.06
CA ILE A 59 -22.56 -0.42 11.12
C ILE A 59 -22.11 -1.73 10.48
N ARG A 60 -20.80 -1.96 10.38
CA ARG A 60 -20.23 -3.31 10.20
C ARG A 60 -19.08 -3.50 11.20
N PRO A 61 -19.27 -4.32 12.25
CA PRO A 61 -18.19 -5.08 12.84
C PRO A 61 -17.79 -6.15 11.82
N ASN A 62 -16.48 -6.29 11.61
CA ASN A 62 -15.83 -7.38 10.87
C ASN A 62 -16.19 -7.53 9.38
N GLY A 63 -15.24 -7.12 8.55
CA GLY A 63 -15.23 -7.39 7.12
C GLY A 63 -14.78 -6.17 6.35
N ILE A 64 -13.54 -5.73 6.60
CA ILE A 64 -13.02 -4.60 5.87
C ILE A 64 -12.66 -5.06 4.46
N ALA A 65 -13.33 -4.50 3.44
CA ALA A 65 -12.84 -4.58 2.07
C ALA A 65 -11.38 -4.10 2.09
N LEU A 66 -10.43 -4.95 1.69
CA LEU A 66 -9.00 -4.73 1.94
C LEU A 66 -8.50 -3.34 1.48
N GLY A 67 -9.09 -2.80 0.41
CA GLY A 67 -8.82 -1.44 -0.07
C GLY A 67 -9.37 -0.33 0.83
N GLY A 68 -10.57 -0.50 1.40
CA GLY A 68 -11.17 0.41 2.38
C GLY A 68 -10.48 0.35 3.75
N ALA A 69 -9.99 -0.84 4.16
CA ALA A 69 -9.15 -0.99 5.36
C ALA A 69 -7.88 -0.19 5.22
N LYS A 70 -7.23 -0.36 4.09
CA LYS A 70 -5.96 0.29 3.80
C LYS A 70 -6.12 1.81 3.88
N SER A 71 -7.14 2.38 3.24
CA SER A 71 -7.37 3.84 3.28
C SER A 71 -7.73 4.34 4.68
N LEU A 72 -8.56 3.62 5.42
CA LEU A 72 -8.91 3.97 6.81
C LEU A 72 -7.70 3.91 7.74
N LEU A 73 -6.89 2.86 7.67
CA LEU A 73 -5.67 2.72 8.48
C LEU A 73 -4.64 3.81 8.15
N ILE A 74 -4.45 4.10 6.86
CA ILE A 74 -3.58 5.20 6.41
C ILE A 74 -4.08 6.54 6.97
N ASN A 75 -5.39 6.81 6.88
CA ASN A 75 -5.96 8.05 7.39
C ASN A 75 -5.86 8.14 8.92
N LEU A 76 -6.07 7.02 9.63
CA LEU A 76 -5.88 6.94 11.07
C LEU A 76 -4.44 7.32 11.45
N LEU A 77 -3.45 6.72 10.79
CA LEU A 77 -2.03 7.03 10.98
C LEU A 77 -1.73 8.51 10.69
N LYS A 78 -2.23 9.06 9.58
CA LYS A 78 -2.05 10.48 9.20
C LYS A 78 -2.68 11.46 10.20
N SER A 79 -3.72 11.03 10.93
CA SER A 79 -4.38 11.85 11.96
C SER A 79 -3.82 11.65 13.38
N HIS A 80 -2.87 10.73 13.55
CA HIS A 80 -2.35 10.35 14.86
C HIS A 80 -1.56 11.49 15.54
N GLY A 81 -1.52 11.53 16.88
CA GLY A 81 -0.79 12.57 17.63
C GLY A 81 0.74 12.50 17.50
N ASN A 82 1.28 11.31 17.24
CA ASN A 82 2.71 11.05 17.07
C ASN A 82 3.20 11.37 15.62
N PRO A 83 4.21 12.24 15.43
CA PRO A 83 4.78 12.56 14.12
C PRO A 83 5.30 11.36 13.30
N GLN A 84 5.91 10.36 13.95
CA GLN A 84 6.39 9.14 13.29
C GLN A 84 5.23 8.35 12.69
N ALA A 85 4.12 8.20 13.42
CA ALA A 85 2.93 7.52 12.93
C ALA A 85 2.31 8.26 11.73
N ARG A 86 2.27 9.60 11.79
CA ARG A 86 1.79 10.41 10.66
C ARG A 86 2.65 10.25 9.41
N LEU A 87 3.97 10.30 9.57
CA LEU A 87 4.90 10.11 8.46
C LEU A 87 4.84 8.68 7.91
N LEU A 88 4.68 7.66 8.76
CA LEU A 88 4.43 6.28 8.33
C LEU A 88 3.16 6.19 7.48
N GLY A 89 2.07 6.85 7.88
CA GLY A 89 0.85 6.93 7.06
C GLY A 89 1.07 7.60 5.70
N ALA A 90 1.88 8.67 5.64
CA ALA A 90 2.27 9.31 4.38
C ALA A 90 3.09 8.34 3.49
N VAL A 91 4.11 7.71 4.05
CA VAL A 91 4.94 6.71 3.37
C VAL A 91 4.10 5.56 2.82
N LEU A 92 3.23 4.96 3.64
CA LEU A 92 2.35 3.84 3.22
C LEU A 92 1.42 4.22 2.07
N SER A 93 1.04 5.49 1.95
CA SER A 93 0.22 5.98 0.83
C SER A 93 0.98 6.11 -0.50
N LYS A 94 2.32 6.14 -0.46
CA LYS A 94 3.22 6.27 -1.62
C LYS A 94 4.14 5.05 -1.81
N LEU A 95 3.96 4.01 -1.00
CA LEU A 95 4.84 2.86 -1.00
C LEU A 95 4.62 2.01 -2.25
N GLU A 96 5.68 1.76 -2.98
CA GLU A 96 5.71 0.94 -4.19
C GLU A 96 6.70 -0.20 -4.03
N TYR A 97 6.39 -1.36 -4.62
CA TYR A 97 7.26 -2.53 -4.57
C TYR A 97 7.89 -2.82 -5.93
N ALA A 98 9.22 -2.84 -5.97
CA ALA A 98 10.00 -3.22 -7.14
C ALA A 98 10.42 -4.69 -7.05
N HIS A 99 9.67 -5.58 -7.72
CA HIS A 99 9.88 -7.03 -7.67
C HIS A 99 11.30 -7.48 -8.01
N ARG A 100 11.93 -6.87 -9.03
CA ARG A 100 13.27 -7.27 -9.51
C ARG A 100 14.36 -7.18 -8.44
N PHE A 101 14.20 -6.24 -7.51
CA PHE A 101 15.20 -5.97 -6.47
C PHE A 101 14.67 -6.20 -5.05
N GLU A 102 13.41 -6.63 -4.92
CA GLU A 102 12.71 -6.78 -3.65
C GLU A 102 12.79 -5.52 -2.77
N VAL A 103 12.61 -4.35 -3.40
CA VAL A 103 12.70 -3.04 -2.74
C VAL A 103 11.31 -2.45 -2.57
N LEU A 104 10.93 -2.14 -1.33
CA LEU A 104 9.85 -1.22 -1.00
C LEU A 104 10.38 0.20 -1.05
N SER A 105 9.80 1.05 -1.90
CA SER A 105 10.28 2.42 -2.11
C SER A 105 9.19 3.45 -1.95
N ALA A 106 9.54 4.64 -1.47
CA ALA A 106 8.64 5.79 -1.42
C ALA A 106 9.39 7.07 -1.83
N LEU A 107 8.74 7.89 -2.65
CA LEU A 107 9.18 9.25 -2.97
C LEU A 107 8.50 10.22 -1.98
N LEU A 108 9.31 10.93 -1.20
CA LEU A 108 8.84 11.83 -0.16
C LEU A 108 9.06 13.28 -0.57
N SER A 109 8.01 14.09 -0.43
CA SER A 109 8.06 15.53 -0.67
C SER A 109 8.17 16.28 0.65
N LYS A 110 8.60 17.55 0.59
CA LYS A 110 8.60 18.44 1.77
C LYS A 110 7.22 18.52 2.45
N GLU A 111 6.15 18.43 1.68
CA GLU A 111 4.77 18.44 2.19
C GLU A 111 4.46 17.23 3.08
N ASP A 112 5.03 16.05 2.81
CA ASP A 112 4.84 14.86 3.66
C ASP A 112 5.40 15.10 5.06
N PHE A 113 6.55 15.76 5.16
CA PHE A 113 7.18 16.12 6.43
C PHE A 113 6.41 17.23 7.16
N LEU A 114 5.98 18.27 6.43
CA LEU A 114 5.20 19.38 6.98
C LEU A 114 3.85 18.89 7.55
N SER A 115 3.11 18.08 6.78
CA SER A 115 1.82 17.52 7.21
C SER A 115 1.97 16.54 8.37
N ALA A 116 3.06 15.77 8.43
CA ALA A 116 3.36 14.90 9.55
C ALA A 116 3.90 15.64 10.79
N GLN A 117 4.29 16.91 10.66
CA GLN A 117 5.08 17.65 11.65
C GLN A 117 6.34 16.86 12.06
N ALA A 118 7.02 16.31 11.07
CA ALA A 118 8.17 15.42 11.23
C ALA A 118 9.40 15.99 10.52
N GLU A 119 10.58 15.59 10.97
CA GLU A 119 11.87 15.91 10.33
C GLU A 119 12.46 14.66 9.68
N GLU A 120 13.36 14.82 8.71
CA GLU A 120 14.04 13.72 8.00
C GLU A 120 14.76 12.74 8.95
N LYS A 121 15.19 13.20 10.13
CA LYS A 121 15.82 12.35 11.16
C LYS A 121 14.92 11.20 11.65
N ILE A 122 13.61 11.26 11.40
CA ILE A 122 12.62 10.23 11.78
C ILE A 122 12.57 9.07 10.76
N LEU A 123 13.12 9.25 9.54
CA LEU A 123 13.06 8.23 8.49
C LEU A 123 13.60 6.85 8.91
N PRO A 124 14.71 6.72 9.66
CA PRO A 124 15.16 5.41 10.15
C PRO A 124 14.14 4.70 11.06
N SER A 125 13.41 5.46 11.89
CA SER A 125 12.35 4.90 12.74
C SER A 125 11.17 4.42 11.91
N VAL A 126 10.78 5.17 10.87
CA VAL A 126 9.71 4.76 9.95
C VAL A 126 10.10 3.50 9.16
N ILE A 127 11.35 3.39 8.72
CA ILE A 127 11.85 2.15 8.10
C ILE A 127 11.83 1.00 9.11
N SER A 128 12.14 1.24 10.39
CA SER A 128 12.03 0.20 11.42
C SER A 128 10.60 -0.32 11.57
N GLU A 129 9.58 0.56 11.58
CA GLU A 129 8.17 0.15 11.59
C GLU A 129 7.80 -0.70 10.35
N LEU A 130 8.31 -0.32 9.18
CA LEU A 130 8.10 -1.12 7.96
C LEU A 130 8.83 -2.46 8.02
N LYS A 131 9.97 -2.55 8.69
CA LYS A 131 10.68 -3.82 8.93
C LYS A 131 9.90 -4.72 9.86
N ASP A 132 9.30 -4.17 10.91
CA ASP A 132 8.48 -4.94 11.84
C ASP A 132 7.21 -5.45 11.16
N ALA A 133 6.64 -4.67 10.22
CA ALA A 133 5.45 -5.05 9.48
C ALA A 133 5.70 -5.98 8.28
N PHE A 134 6.75 -5.73 7.49
CA PHE A 134 7.00 -6.42 6.21
C PHE A 134 8.21 -7.36 6.23
N GLY A 135 8.97 -7.37 7.32
CA GLY A 135 10.10 -8.26 7.57
C GLY A 135 11.44 -7.78 7.01
N GLU A 136 12.52 -8.18 7.69
CA GLU A 136 13.89 -7.75 7.40
C GLU A 136 14.52 -8.37 6.13
N GLN A 137 13.79 -9.21 5.41
CA GLN A 137 14.23 -9.75 4.11
C GLN A 137 14.11 -8.72 2.98
N SER A 138 13.17 -7.78 3.08
CA SER A 138 12.96 -6.74 2.06
C SER A 138 13.98 -5.61 2.19
N SER A 139 14.24 -4.90 1.09
CA SER A 139 14.99 -3.65 1.13
C SER A 139 14.03 -2.46 1.17
N TYR A 140 14.41 -1.38 1.86
CA TYR A 140 13.56 -0.19 2.04
C TYR A 140 14.29 1.06 1.57
N LEU A 141 13.71 1.78 0.61
CA LEU A 141 14.31 2.95 -0.02
C LEU A 141 13.39 4.16 0.08
N PHE A 142 13.82 5.20 0.78
CA PHE A 142 13.15 6.50 0.73
C PHE A 142 14.01 7.50 -0.01
N LEU A 143 13.41 8.21 -0.96
CA LEU A 143 14.06 9.26 -1.75
C LEU A 143 13.31 10.56 -1.58
N LEU A 144 14.03 11.67 -1.61
CA LEU A 144 13.47 13.01 -1.49
C LEU A 144 14.30 14.03 -2.26
N ASP A 145 13.63 15.06 -2.75
CA ASP A 145 14.29 16.17 -3.44
C ASP A 145 14.75 17.25 -2.45
N SER A 146 16.01 17.67 -2.58
CA SER A 146 16.58 18.81 -1.87
C SER A 146 16.98 19.91 -2.86
N PRO A 147 17.24 21.15 -2.40
CA PRO A 147 17.79 22.20 -3.27
C PRO A 147 19.12 21.83 -3.95
N TYR A 148 19.84 20.85 -3.42
CA TYR A 148 21.11 20.35 -3.95
C TYR A 148 20.95 19.07 -4.79
N GLY A 149 19.70 18.69 -5.09
CA GLY A 149 19.34 17.48 -5.80
C GLY A 149 18.82 16.37 -4.90
N ALA A 150 18.53 15.20 -5.47
CA ALA A 150 17.91 14.09 -4.77
C ALA A 150 18.84 13.44 -3.75
N GLN A 151 18.31 13.22 -2.57
CA GLN A 151 18.95 12.46 -1.50
C GLN A 151 18.08 11.26 -1.13
N GLY A 152 18.61 10.36 -0.32
CA GLY A 152 17.84 9.20 0.07
C GLY A 152 18.52 8.33 1.11
N ILE A 153 17.70 7.49 1.73
CA ILE A 153 18.12 6.50 2.72
C ILE A 153 17.67 5.12 2.24
N LEU A 154 18.61 4.19 2.23
CA LEU A 154 18.39 2.78 1.93
C LEU A 154 18.71 1.96 3.16
N TRP A 155 17.81 1.05 3.51
CA TRP A 155 18.11 -0.11 4.33
C TRP A 155 18.08 -1.37 3.47
N SER A 156 19.16 -2.15 3.49
CA SER A 156 19.20 -3.43 2.78
C SER A 156 20.21 -4.38 3.39
N ARG A 157 19.83 -5.66 3.51
CA ARG A 157 20.77 -6.74 3.83
C ARG A 157 21.64 -7.14 2.64
N SER A 158 21.23 -6.84 1.41
CA SER A 158 21.97 -7.15 0.19
C SER A 158 23.20 -6.23 0.02
N PRO A 159 24.44 -6.76 0.08
CA PRO A 159 25.64 -5.97 -0.15
C PRO A 159 25.70 -5.36 -1.55
N SER A 160 25.18 -6.08 -2.57
CA SER A 160 25.16 -5.60 -3.95
C SER A 160 24.20 -4.43 -4.14
N LEU A 161 23.02 -4.43 -3.48
CA LEU A 161 22.11 -3.28 -3.51
C LEU A 161 22.69 -2.06 -2.80
N ARG A 162 23.36 -2.27 -1.66
CA ARG A 162 24.05 -1.18 -0.95
C ARG A 162 25.15 -0.56 -1.83
N ALA A 163 25.98 -1.39 -2.44
CA ALA A 163 27.02 -0.93 -3.37
C ALA A 163 26.43 -0.22 -4.60
N LYS A 164 25.37 -0.78 -5.20
CA LYS A 164 24.66 -0.16 -6.33
C LYS A 164 24.17 1.24 -5.97
N PHE A 165 23.51 1.38 -4.82
CA PHE A 165 22.97 2.68 -4.38
C PHE A 165 24.09 3.69 -4.11
N GLN A 166 25.16 3.28 -3.43
CA GLN A 166 26.34 4.14 -3.19
C GLN A 166 27.03 4.58 -4.47
N ASN A 167 27.09 3.73 -5.50
CA ASN A 167 27.78 4.05 -6.74
C ASN A 167 27.08 5.14 -7.56
N ILE A 168 25.81 5.49 -7.26
CA ILE A 168 25.08 6.52 -8.01
C ILE A 168 25.61 7.92 -7.70
N ALA A 169 25.81 8.26 -6.42
CA ALA A 169 26.21 9.62 -6.01
C ALA A 169 27.16 9.66 -4.81
N GLY A 170 27.71 8.50 -4.43
CA GLY A 170 28.41 8.34 -3.16
C GLY A 170 27.45 8.38 -1.97
N GLY A 171 27.99 8.19 -0.77
CA GLY A 171 27.18 8.15 0.43
C GLY A 171 27.98 7.73 1.65
N GLN A 172 27.30 7.66 2.79
CA GLN A 172 27.80 7.03 4.00
C GLN A 172 27.08 5.70 4.20
N GLN A 173 27.81 4.68 4.65
CA GLN A 173 27.20 3.41 5.03
C GLN A 173 27.52 3.08 6.49
N LYS A 174 26.52 2.60 7.20
CA LYS A 174 26.64 2.08 8.56
C LYS A 174 25.84 0.79 8.68
N GLY A 175 26.55 -0.34 8.58
CA GLY A 175 25.91 -1.67 8.56
C GLY A 175 24.98 -1.82 7.34
N PRO A 176 23.68 -2.14 7.54
CA PRO A 176 22.70 -2.29 6.46
C PRO A 176 22.17 -0.96 5.92
N TRP A 177 22.53 0.16 6.55
CA TRP A 177 22.07 1.50 6.17
C TRP A 177 23.03 2.15 5.19
N VAL A 178 22.47 2.78 4.15
CA VAL A 178 23.17 3.68 3.24
C VAL A 178 22.43 5.00 3.19
N LEU A 179 23.12 6.09 3.47
CA LEU A 179 22.64 7.45 3.25
C LEU A 179 23.34 8.01 2.02
N LEU A 180 22.58 8.40 1.02
CA LEU A 180 23.09 8.99 -0.21
C LEU A 180 23.42 10.47 0.03
N ARG A 181 24.51 10.96 -0.56
CA ARG A 181 24.70 12.41 -0.69
C ARG A 181 23.72 12.96 -1.72
N PRO A 182 23.36 14.26 -1.68
CA PRO A 182 22.58 14.88 -2.74
C PRO A 182 23.21 14.63 -4.12
N ALA A 183 22.46 13.96 -4.98
CA ALA A 183 22.80 13.67 -6.37
C ALA A 183 22.17 14.74 -7.25
N PRO A 184 22.82 15.21 -8.34
CA PRO A 184 22.27 16.19 -9.27
C PRO A 184 21.19 15.58 -10.20
N LEU A 185 20.25 14.83 -9.62
CA LEU A 185 19.13 14.14 -10.23
C LEU A 185 17.87 14.47 -9.43
N SER A 186 16.69 14.33 -10.03
CA SER A 186 15.44 14.28 -9.26
C SER A 186 15.26 12.93 -8.57
N SER A 187 14.42 12.89 -7.53
CA SER A 187 14.12 11.66 -6.78
C SER A 187 13.52 10.57 -7.70
N GLU A 188 12.70 10.97 -8.67
CA GLU A 188 12.20 10.14 -9.78
C GLU A 188 13.34 9.56 -10.64
N GLN A 189 14.27 10.40 -11.11
CA GLN A 189 15.40 9.97 -11.94
C GLN A 189 16.33 9.04 -11.15
N LEU A 190 16.59 9.34 -9.88
CA LEU A 190 17.38 8.53 -8.98
C LEU A 190 16.73 7.17 -8.73
N LYS A 191 15.41 7.15 -8.50
CA LYS A 191 14.62 5.91 -8.38
C LYS A 191 14.74 5.07 -9.64
N HIS A 192 14.56 5.68 -10.81
CA HIS A 192 14.69 4.99 -12.09
C HIS A 192 16.11 4.43 -12.27
N ALA A 193 17.16 5.22 -12.05
CA ALA A 193 18.56 4.76 -12.15
C ALA A 193 18.90 3.61 -11.19
N PHE A 194 18.29 3.61 -9.99
CA PHE A 194 18.50 2.55 -9.01
C PHE A 194 17.70 1.27 -9.32
N LEU A 195 16.48 1.41 -9.84
CA LEU A 195 15.54 0.29 -10.07
C LEU A 195 15.50 -0.19 -11.53
N SER A 196 16.35 0.34 -12.41
CA SER A 196 16.65 -0.22 -13.74
C SER A 196 17.81 -1.22 -13.71
#